data_AF-A0A2N9MUT5-F1
#
_entry.id   AF-A0A2N9MUT5-F1
#
_cell.length_a   1.000
_cell.length_b   1.000
_cell.length_c   1.000
_cell.angle_alpha   90.00
_cell.angle_beta   90.00
_cell.angle_gamma   90.00
#
_symmetry.space_group_name_H-M   'P 1'
#
loop_
_entity.id
_entity.type
_entity.pdbx_description
1 polymer ?
#
loop_
_entity_poly.entity_id
_entity_poly.type
_entity_poly.pdbx_seq_one_letter_code
_entity_poly.pdbx_strand_id
1 'polypeptide(L)'
;MAKAPTRRDVARLSSGLGAPDRNKLDQYLEAIRDIERRIQKAEEQNATMKMPVMERPSGIPEEFEDHAHLMMDLQVLAFQADMTRVVSFMMAREGSNRSYRSIGVTDGHHSCTHHMNDPEKIAKTQKINTHHVETFAYLIGKLKSTPDGEGSLLDHSQILYGSSISDGNAHTHHDLPILLVGGAAGQVKGGRHMRYPKETPLNNLLLSMMDYAGVRVEKLGDSTGEVKLLSGV
;
A
#
# COMPACT_ATOMS: atom_id res chain seq x y z
N MET A 1 -16.19 0.39 30.34
CA MET A 1 -16.47 0.04 28.94
C MET A 1 -17.81 0.64 28.55
N ALA A 2 -17.87 1.51 27.55
CA ALA A 2 -19.13 1.99 27.01
C ALA A 2 -19.85 0.82 26.31
N LYS A 3 -21.12 0.59 26.66
CA LYS A 3 -21.93 -0.52 26.14
C LYS A 3 -22.25 -0.21 24.67
N ALA A 4 -21.96 -1.13 23.75
CA ALA A 4 -22.32 -0.97 22.34
C ALA A 4 -23.85 -0.75 22.20
N PRO A 5 -24.31 0.20 21.37
CA PRO A 5 -25.73 0.49 21.20
C PRO A 5 -26.47 -0.72 20.61
N THR A 6 -27.65 -1.03 21.13
CA THR A 6 -28.40 -2.20 20.65
C THR A 6 -29.04 -1.91 19.28
N ARG A 7 -29.31 -2.95 18.47
CA ARG A 7 -30.02 -2.81 17.17
C ARG A 7 -31.34 -2.02 17.29
N ARG A 8 -32.00 -2.10 18.45
CA ARG A 8 -33.26 -1.41 18.74
C ARG A 8 -33.07 0.08 18.97
N ASP A 9 -31.97 0.47 19.62
CA ASP A 9 -31.60 1.88 19.84
C ASP A 9 -31.24 2.57 18.53
N VAL A 10 -30.49 1.86 17.68
CA VAL A 10 -30.09 2.31 16.34
C VAL A 10 -31.30 2.53 15.43
N ALA A 11 -32.24 1.58 15.40
CA ALA A 11 -33.44 1.68 14.58
C ALA A 11 -34.33 2.87 14.99
N ARG A 12 -34.45 3.12 16.31
CA ARG A 12 -35.21 4.24 16.86
C ARG A 12 -34.54 5.59 16.57
N LEU A 13 -33.21 5.64 16.59
CA LEU A 13 -32.47 6.86 16.27
C LEU A 13 -32.56 7.18 14.78
N SER A 14 -32.39 6.17 13.91
CA SER A 14 -32.41 6.33 12.44
C SER A 14 -33.75 6.85 11.92
N SER A 15 -34.88 6.49 12.54
CA SER A 15 -36.21 6.95 12.10
C SER A 15 -36.43 8.47 12.21
N GLY A 16 -35.68 9.18 13.07
CA GLY A 16 -35.81 10.62 13.28
C GLY A 16 -34.74 11.48 12.58
N LEU A 17 -33.76 10.87 11.91
CA LEU A 17 -32.62 11.57 11.33
C LEU A 17 -32.83 11.94 9.86
N GLY A 18 -32.29 13.09 9.46
CA GLY A 18 -32.15 13.48 8.05
C GLY A 18 -31.06 12.68 7.33
N ALA A 19 -31.03 12.73 6.00
CA ALA A 19 -30.09 11.94 5.18
C ALA A 19 -28.59 12.09 5.56
N PRO A 20 -28.06 13.29 5.87
CA PRO A 20 -26.66 13.44 6.26
C PRO A 20 -26.33 12.74 7.58
N ASP A 21 -27.24 12.81 8.55
CA ASP A 21 -27.04 12.22 9.87
C ASP A 21 -27.19 10.69 9.84
N ARG A 22 -28.08 10.17 8.98
CA ARG A 22 -28.16 8.72 8.72
C ARG A 22 -26.86 8.19 8.14
N ASN A 23 -26.28 8.87 7.14
CA ASN A 23 -25.00 8.47 6.58
C ASN A 23 -23.88 8.45 7.64
N LYS A 24 -23.88 9.42 8.56
CA LYS A 24 -22.87 9.47 9.64
C LYS A 24 -23.09 8.39 10.69
N LEU A 25 -24.35 8.07 11.01
CA LEU A 25 -24.71 6.94 11.87
C LEU A 25 -24.31 5.62 11.23
N ASP A 26 -24.54 5.44 9.93
CA ASP A 26 -24.13 4.24 9.19
C ASP A 26 -22.61 4.06 9.19
N GLN A 27 -21.84 5.13 8.94
CA GLN A 27 -20.38 5.11 9.06
C GLN A 27 -19.91 4.71 10.47
N TYR A 28 -20.57 5.23 11.51
CA TYR A 28 -20.24 4.89 12.89
C TYR A 28 -20.52 3.42 13.22
N LEU A 29 -21.65 2.89 12.74
CA LEU A 29 -22.02 1.49 12.96
C LEU A 29 -21.12 0.54 12.17
N GLU A 30 -20.73 0.92 10.96
CA GLU A 30 -19.75 0.15 10.18
C GLU A 30 -18.40 0.13 10.90
N ALA A 31 -17.97 1.26 11.46
CA ALA A 31 -16.75 1.33 12.27
C ALA A 31 -16.81 0.44 13.53
N ILE A 32 -17.96 0.38 14.22
CA ILE A 32 -18.15 -0.55 15.36
C ILE A 32 -18.03 -2.00 14.88
N ARG A 33 -18.72 -2.38 13.81
CA ARG A 33 -18.65 -3.75 13.26
C ARG A 33 -17.24 -4.12 12.84
N ASP A 34 -16.49 -3.18 12.28
CA ASP A 34 -15.09 -3.40 11.93
C ASP A 34 -14.23 -3.65 13.16
N ILE A 35 -14.46 -2.92 14.27
CA ILE A 35 -13.79 -3.16 15.54
C ILE A 35 -14.15 -4.54 16.10
N GLU A 36 -15.44 -4.90 16.13
CA GLU A 36 -15.90 -6.21 16.61
C GLU A 36 -15.28 -7.36 15.81
N ARG A 37 -15.27 -7.25 14.47
CA ARG A 37 -14.62 -8.22 13.58
C ARG A 37 -13.12 -8.34 13.87
N ARG A 38 -12.42 -7.22 14.11
CA ARG A 38 -10.99 -7.22 14.46
C ARG A 38 -10.71 -7.88 15.81
N ILE A 39 -11.57 -7.65 16.82
CA ILE A 39 -11.44 -8.27 18.14
C ILE A 39 -11.63 -9.79 18.01
N GLN A 40 -12.69 -10.23 17.34
CA GLN A 40 -12.95 -11.66 17.13
C GLN A 40 -11.78 -12.34 16.42
N LYS A 41 -11.24 -11.71 15.35
CA LYS A 41 -10.09 -12.24 14.61
C LYS A 41 -8.85 -12.34 15.51
N ALA A 42 -8.60 -11.34 16.36
CA ALA A 42 -7.48 -11.35 17.30
C ALA A 42 -7.62 -12.45 18.37
N GLU A 43 -8.83 -12.71 18.85
CA GLU A 43 -9.11 -13.79 19.81
C GLU A 43 -8.92 -15.17 19.18
N GLU A 44 -9.47 -15.39 17.98
CA GLU A 44 -9.29 -16.64 17.22
C GLU A 44 -7.81 -16.91 16.90
N GLN A 45 -7.05 -15.88 16.55
CA GLN A 45 -5.62 -15.98 16.26
C GLN A 45 -4.76 -16.24 17.50
N ASN A 46 -5.02 -15.56 18.63
CA ASN A 46 -4.33 -15.85 19.88
C ASN A 46 -4.54 -17.30 20.35
N ALA A 47 -5.68 -17.91 20.00
CA ALA A 47 -5.96 -19.30 20.30
C ALA A 47 -5.26 -20.30 19.36
N THR A 48 -4.88 -19.90 18.14
CA THR A 48 -4.47 -20.82 17.06
C THR A 48 -3.06 -20.58 16.51
N MET A 49 -2.49 -19.39 16.65
CA MET A 49 -1.16 -19.03 16.14
C MET A 49 -0.24 -18.49 17.23
N LYS A 50 0.98 -19.02 17.29
CA LYS A 50 2.08 -18.37 18.00
C LYS A 50 2.74 -17.37 17.07
N MET A 51 2.45 -16.08 17.30
CA MET A 51 3.08 -15.00 16.55
C MET A 51 4.61 -15.03 16.73
N PRO A 52 5.38 -14.83 15.65
CA PRO A 52 6.81 -14.54 15.77
C PRO A 52 7.02 -13.36 16.71
N VAL A 53 8.00 -13.48 17.62
CA VAL A 53 8.35 -12.39 18.51
C VAL A 53 9.12 -11.35 17.71
N MET A 54 8.50 -10.20 17.46
CA MET A 54 9.20 -9.00 17.00
C MET A 54 9.61 -8.18 18.22
N GLU A 55 10.89 -7.81 18.29
CA GLU A 55 11.35 -6.89 19.33
C GLU A 55 10.68 -5.54 19.15
N ARG A 56 10.00 -5.07 20.19
CA ARG A 56 9.40 -3.74 20.18
C ARG A 56 10.53 -2.71 20.29
N PRO A 57 10.68 -1.78 19.32
CA PRO A 57 11.71 -0.76 19.41
C PRO A 57 11.40 0.20 20.57
N SER A 58 12.45 0.78 21.14
CA SER A 58 12.36 1.77 22.22
C SER A 58 11.75 3.11 21.76
N GLY A 59 11.74 3.37 20.46
CA GLY A 59 11.19 4.58 19.83
C GLY A 59 11.02 4.42 18.32
N ILE A 60 10.71 5.52 17.63
CA ILE A 60 10.68 5.56 16.16
C ILE A 60 12.13 5.64 15.66
N PRO A 61 12.59 4.71 14.80
CA PRO A 61 13.94 4.80 14.23
C PRO A 61 14.16 6.12 13.49
N GLU A 62 15.34 6.73 13.67
CA GLU A 62 15.68 8.00 13.00
C GLU A 62 16.00 7.78 11.52
N GLU A 63 16.78 6.74 11.24
CA GLU A 63 17.19 6.34 9.91
C GLU A 63 15.99 5.85 9.10
N PHE A 64 15.92 6.32 7.86
CA PHE A 64 14.82 6.01 6.95
C PHE A 64 14.65 4.50 6.75
N GLU A 65 15.76 3.82 6.50
CA GLU A 65 15.80 2.40 6.16
C GLU A 65 15.32 1.55 7.34
N ASP A 66 15.80 1.82 8.55
CA ASP A 66 15.37 1.10 9.76
C ASP A 66 13.87 1.25 10.01
N HIS A 67 13.34 2.48 9.87
CA HIS A 67 11.90 2.71 10.01
C HIS A 67 11.10 2.01 8.89
N ALA A 68 11.56 2.10 7.64
CA ALA A 68 10.90 1.47 6.52
C ALA A 68 10.90 -0.06 6.64
N HIS A 69 12.04 -0.67 6.96
CA HIS A 69 12.18 -2.11 7.19
C HIS A 69 11.34 -2.60 8.35
N LEU A 70 11.29 -1.88 9.47
CA LEU A 70 10.40 -2.21 10.58
C LEU A 70 8.94 -2.22 10.13
N MET A 71 8.49 -1.20 9.39
CA MET A 71 7.13 -1.15 8.88
C MET A 71 6.86 -2.24 7.83
N MET A 72 7.84 -2.61 7.01
CA MET A 72 7.73 -3.72 6.05
C MET A 72 7.65 -5.07 6.76
N ASP A 73 8.43 -5.28 7.81
CA ASP A 73 8.38 -6.48 8.63
C ASP A 73 7.02 -6.64 9.32
N LEU A 74 6.45 -5.53 9.80
CA LEU A 74 5.08 -5.53 10.34
C LEU A 74 4.03 -5.89 9.29
N GLN A 75 4.22 -5.47 8.03
CA GLN A 75 3.31 -5.84 6.93
C GLN A 75 3.39 -7.34 6.63
N VAL A 76 4.60 -7.90 6.53
CA VAL A 76 4.82 -9.33 6.32
C VAL A 76 4.21 -10.14 7.46
N LEU A 77 4.42 -9.71 8.71
CA LEU A 77 3.84 -10.34 9.88
C LEU A 77 2.31 -10.29 9.86
N ALA A 78 1.72 -9.14 9.50
CA ALA A 78 0.28 -8.98 9.41
C ALA A 78 -0.34 -9.88 8.33
N PHE A 79 0.36 -10.12 7.21
CA PHE A 79 -0.08 -11.08 6.20
C PHE A 79 0.11 -12.52 6.65
N GLN A 80 1.26 -12.87 7.21
CA GLN A 80 1.56 -14.21 7.70
C GLN A 80 0.58 -14.66 8.79
N ALA A 81 0.18 -13.73 9.64
CA ALA A 81 -0.80 -13.95 10.70
C ALA A 81 -2.25 -13.84 10.21
N ASP A 82 -2.50 -13.62 8.91
CA ASP A 82 -3.83 -13.33 8.36
C ASP A 82 -4.59 -12.24 9.14
N MET A 83 -3.91 -11.16 9.55
CA MET A 83 -4.56 -10.05 10.26
C MET A 83 -5.31 -9.13 9.30
N THR A 84 -4.75 -8.89 8.11
CA THR A 84 -5.34 -8.04 7.08
C THR A 84 -5.12 -8.62 5.69
N ARG A 85 -5.99 -8.26 4.75
CA ARG A 85 -5.85 -8.57 3.32
C ARG A 85 -5.30 -7.40 2.51
N VAL A 86 -5.29 -6.19 3.08
CA VAL A 86 -4.90 -4.95 2.39
C VAL A 86 -3.99 -4.13 3.29
N VAL A 87 -2.97 -3.52 2.66
CA VAL A 87 -2.07 -2.55 3.28
C VAL A 87 -1.89 -1.37 2.35
N SER A 88 -1.86 -0.16 2.91
CA SER A 88 -1.32 1.03 2.24
C SER A 88 -0.20 1.60 3.09
N PHE A 89 0.97 1.79 2.49
CA PHE A 89 2.17 2.24 3.19
C PHE A 89 2.85 3.38 2.41
N MET A 90 2.83 4.58 2.99
CA MET A 90 3.59 5.72 2.48
C MET A 90 5.04 5.58 2.95
N MET A 91 5.87 4.93 2.15
CA MET A 91 7.28 4.69 2.47
C MET A 91 8.05 6.00 2.66
N ALA A 92 7.86 6.96 1.76
CA ALA A 92 8.38 8.31 1.88
C ALA A 92 7.33 9.33 1.39
N ARG A 93 7.26 10.49 2.05
CA ARG A 93 6.42 11.60 1.58
C ARG A 93 7.17 12.38 0.51
N GLU A 94 6.64 12.44 -0.71
CA GLU A 94 7.28 13.11 -1.87
C GLU A 94 7.57 14.59 -1.63
N GLY A 95 6.73 15.28 -0.84
CA GLY A 95 6.94 16.66 -0.42
C GLY A 95 7.86 16.84 0.80
N SER A 96 8.58 15.80 1.25
CA SER A 96 9.49 15.91 2.40
C SER A 96 10.90 16.32 1.96
N ASN A 97 11.50 17.26 2.70
CA ASN A 97 12.92 17.61 2.57
C ASN A 97 13.82 16.74 3.45
N ARG A 98 13.47 15.46 3.61
CA ARG A 98 14.32 14.52 4.36
C ARG A 98 15.68 14.39 3.65
N SER A 99 16.74 14.35 4.44
CA SER A 99 18.08 13.97 3.98
C SER A 99 18.29 12.46 4.16
N TYR A 100 19.11 11.87 3.29
CA TYR A 100 19.45 10.45 3.30
C TYR A 100 20.96 10.31 3.56
N ARG A 101 21.34 10.55 4.82
CA ARG A 101 22.75 10.61 5.25
C ARG A 101 23.44 9.26 5.17
N SER A 102 22.71 8.16 5.38
CA SER A 102 23.19 6.78 5.24
C SER A 102 23.80 6.51 3.86
N ILE A 103 23.25 7.13 2.81
CA ILE A 103 23.76 7.06 1.43
C ILE A 103 24.53 8.32 1.02
N GLY A 104 24.94 9.16 1.97
CA GLY A 104 25.76 10.35 1.72
C GLY A 104 25.05 11.50 1.01
N VAL A 105 23.71 11.56 1.05
CA VAL A 105 22.94 12.71 0.53
C VAL A 105 22.40 13.53 1.70
N THR A 106 23.08 14.63 2.01
CA THR A 106 22.73 15.51 3.14
C THR A 106 21.69 16.57 2.79
N ASP A 107 21.50 16.84 1.49
CA ASP A 107 20.50 17.76 0.97
C ASP A 107 19.06 17.23 1.20
N GLY A 108 18.08 18.14 1.17
CA GLY A 108 16.68 17.74 1.22
C GLY A 108 16.23 17.09 -0.09
N HIS A 109 15.60 15.91 -0.01
CA HIS A 109 15.17 15.16 -1.19
C HIS A 109 14.28 15.98 -2.13
N HIS A 110 13.20 16.58 -1.60
CA HIS A 110 12.30 17.40 -2.43
C HIS A 110 13.03 18.59 -3.09
N SER A 111 14.00 19.22 -2.41
CA SER A 111 14.80 20.28 -3.03
C SER A 111 15.68 19.76 -4.18
N CYS A 112 16.21 18.53 -4.07
CA CYS A 112 16.99 17.91 -5.13
C CYS A 112 16.14 17.61 -6.37
N THR A 113 14.86 17.24 -6.21
CA THR A 113 13.99 16.97 -7.35
C THR A 113 13.71 18.21 -8.20
N HIS A 114 13.78 19.42 -7.63
CA HIS A 114 13.80 20.69 -8.38
C HIS A 114 15.21 20.98 -8.91
N HIS A 115 15.70 20.09 -9.78
CA HIS A 115 17.10 20.07 -10.17
C HIS A 115 17.50 21.18 -11.16
N MET A 116 16.58 21.77 -11.92
CA MET A 116 16.89 22.79 -12.95
C MET A 116 18.02 22.38 -13.91
N ASN A 117 18.07 21.09 -14.27
CA ASN A 117 19.16 20.45 -15.04
C ASN A 117 20.55 20.49 -14.41
N ASP A 118 20.66 20.76 -13.10
CA ASP A 118 21.89 20.61 -12.34
C ASP A 118 22.28 19.12 -12.25
N PRO A 119 23.44 18.71 -12.80
CA PRO A 119 23.86 17.31 -12.81
C PRO A 119 24.09 16.74 -11.41
N GLU A 120 24.50 17.55 -10.43
CA GLU A 120 24.74 17.10 -9.06
C GLU A 120 23.42 16.77 -8.36
N LYS A 121 22.41 17.62 -8.53
CA LYS A 121 21.06 17.36 -8.01
C LYS A 121 20.42 16.15 -8.67
N ILE A 122 20.55 16.00 -9.99
CA ILE A 122 20.07 14.83 -10.72
C ILE A 122 20.70 13.55 -10.14
N ALA A 123 22.02 13.53 -9.97
CA ALA A 123 22.72 12.37 -9.41
C ALA A 123 22.26 12.04 -7.98
N LYS A 124 22.03 13.07 -7.14
CA LYS A 124 21.48 12.89 -5.78
C LYS A 124 20.06 12.31 -5.82
N THR A 125 19.18 12.82 -6.67
CA THR A 125 17.82 12.29 -6.84
C THR A 125 17.83 10.84 -7.33
N GLN A 126 18.68 10.52 -8.31
CA GLN A 126 18.85 9.14 -8.78
C GLN A 126 19.33 8.21 -7.66
N LYS A 127 20.28 8.67 -6.84
CA LYS A 127 20.79 7.90 -5.70
C LYS A 127 19.70 7.62 -4.66
N ILE A 128 18.88 8.63 -4.33
CA ILE A 128 17.75 8.47 -3.40
C ILE A 128 16.69 7.52 -3.98
N ASN A 129 16.31 7.69 -5.25
CA ASN A 129 15.31 6.82 -5.89
C ASN A 129 15.81 5.37 -5.97
N THR A 130 17.10 5.16 -6.25
CA THR A 130 17.71 3.83 -6.23
C THR A 130 17.61 3.21 -4.83
N HIS A 131 17.96 3.97 -3.80
CA HIS A 131 17.84 3.52 -2.41
C HIS A 131 16.39 3.16 -2.04
N HIS A 132 15.39 3.94 -2.48
CA HIS A 132 13.97 3.61 -2.27
C HIS A 132 13.55 2.31 -2.94
N VAL A 133 14.04 2.03 -4.14
CA VAL A 133 13.74 0.77 -4.85
C VAL A 133 14.47 -0.41 -4.18
N GLU A 134 15.70 -0.21 -3.69
CA GLU A 134 16.43 -1.21 -2.91
C GLU A 134 15.71 -1.53 -1.58
N THR A 135 15.24 -0.52 -0.85
CA THR A 135 14.41 -0.71 0.36
C THR A 135 13.10 -1.42 0.00
N PHE A 136 12.46 -1.12 -1.13
CA PHE A 136 11.28 -1.86 -1.57
C PHE A 136 11.62 -3.32 -1.91
N ALA A 137 12.78 -3.60 -2.48
CA ALA A 137 13.23 -4.96 -2.77
C ALA A 137 13.39 -5.81 -1.50
N TYR A 138 13.71 -5.19 -0.36
CA TYR A 138 13.70 -5.87 0.95
C TYR A 138 12.32 -6.48 1.27
N LEU A 139 11.24 -5.70 1.14
CA LEU A 139 9.88 -6.19 1.35
C LEU A 139 9.56 -7.35 0.41
N ILE A 140 9.89 -7.22 -0.88
CA ILE A 140 9.66 -8.27 -1.88
C ILE A 140 10.43 -9.55 -1.52
N GLY A 141 11.69 -9.43 -1.09
CA GLY A 141 12.50 -10.55 -0.62
C GLY A 141 11.87 -11.26 0.58
N LYS A 142 11.35 -10.50 1.55
CA LYS A 142 10.67 -11.04 2.73
C LYS A 142 9.39 -11.78 2.34
N LEU A 143 8.51 -11.16 1.54
CA LEU A 143 7.29 -11.79 1.05
C LEU A 143 7.57 -13.09 0.27
N LYS A 144 8.64 -13.11 -0.55
CA LYS A 144 9.06 -14.30 -1.29
C LYS A 144 9.58 -15.41 -0.36
N SER A 145 10.25 -15.04 0.72
CA SER A 145 10.84 -15.99 1.68
C SER A 145 9.85 -16.53 2.71
N THR A 146 8.68 -15.91 2.85
CA THR A 146 7.65 -16.32 3.83
C THR A 146 6.68 -17.30 3.18
N PRO A 147 6.63 -18.57 3.64
CA PRO A 147 5.70 -19.56 3.12
C PRO A 147 4.24 -19.20 3.38
N ASP A 148 3.38 -19.52 2.42
CA ASP A 148 1.93 -19.40 2.51
C ASP A 148 1.30 -20.50 1.65
N GLY A 149 0.77 -21.56 2.28
CA GLY A 149 0.24 -22.74 1.58
C GLY A 149 1.28 -23.41 0.67
N GLU A 150 0.92 -23.60 -0.61
CA GLU A 150 1.76 -24.22 -1.65
C GLU A 150 2.78 -23.25 -2.28
N GLY A 151 2.85 -22.00 -1.80
CA GLY A 151 3.72 -20.96 -2.34
C GLY A 151 4.27 -20.04 -1.25
N SER A 152 4.58 -18.81 -1.64
CA SER A 152 4.98 -17.73 -0.74
C SER A 152 3.91 -16.64 -0.64
N LEU A 153 4.00 -15.77 0.36
CA LEU A 153 3.16 -14.58 0.43
C LEU A 153 3.24 -13.74 -0.85
N LEU A 154 4.39 -13.70 -1.53
CA LEU A 154 4.53 -12.98 -2.80
C LEU A 154 3.71 -13.63 -3.93
N ASP A 155 3.62 -14.95 -3.97
CA ASP A 155 2.85 -15.68 -4.98
C ASP A 155 1.35 -15.42 -4.83
N HIS A 156 0.88 -15.22 -3.60
CA HIS A 156 -0.53 -15.00 -3.26
C HIS A 156 -0.93 -13.53 -3.10
N SER A 157 -0.04 -12.57 -3.34
CA SER A 157 -0.30 -11.13 -3.20
C SER A 157 -0.13 -10.35 -4.49
N GLN A 158 -0.59 -9.10 -4.46
CA GLN A 158 -0.39 -8.07 -5.47
C GLN A 158 0.10 -6.79 -4.77
N ILE A 159 1.21 -6.23 -5.24
CA ILE A 159 1.84 -5.04 -4.67
C ILE A 159 2.01 -4.01 -5.77
N LEU A 160 1.41 -2.84 -5.59
CA LEU A 160 1.63 -1.67 -6.43
C LEU A 160 2.65 -0.76 -5.75
N TYR A 161 3.74 -0.46 -6.46
CA TYR A 161 4.77 0.47 -6.01
C TYR A 161 5.01 1.52 -7.09
N GLY A 162 5.21 2.78 -6.68
CA GLY A 162 5.53 3.85 -7.62
C GLY A 162 5.29 5.23 -7.06
N SER A 163 5.25 6.21 -7.97
CA SER A 163 5.05 7.62 -7.66
C SER A 163 3.90 8.21 -8.46
N SER A 164 3.33 9.29 -7.92
CA SER A 164 2.32 10.11 -8.61
C SER A 164 2.91 11.12 -9.61
N ILE A 165 4.24 11.18 -9.70
CA ILE A 165 5.00 12.10 -10.56
C ILE A 165 6.15 11.31 -11.22
N SER A 166 6.31 11.43 -12.53
CA SER A 166 7.42 10.81 -13.27
C SER A 166 8.66 11.70 -13.36
N ASP A 167 8.48 13.01 -13.35
CA ASP A 167 9.56 14.01 -13.30
C ASP A 167 9.23 15.06 -12.22
N GLY A 168 10.01 15.06 -11.14
CA GLY A 168 9.83 15.99 -10.02
C GLY A 168 10.19 17.45 -10.32
N ASN A 169 11.03 17.72 -11.32
CA ASN A 169 11.41 19.07 -11.72
C ASN A 169 10.32 19.71 -12.58
N ALA A 170 9.76 18.94 -13.52
CA ALA A 170 8.67 19.39 -14.38
C ALA A 170 7.27 19.20 -13.77
N HIS A 171 7.16 18.47 -12.65
CA HIS A 171 5.89 17.97 -12.11
C HIS A 171 5.06 17.20 -13.14
N THR A 172 5.72 16.30 -13.88
CA THR A 172 5.03 15.55 -14.93
C THR A 172 4.20 14.41 -14.34
N HIS A 173 2.91 14.37 -14.66
CA HIS A 173 1.96 13.34 -14.22
C HIS A 173 1.67 12.26 -15.28
N HIS A 174 2.44 12.22 -16.36
CA HIS A 174 2.34 11.22 -17.43
C HIS A 174 3.45 10.18 -17.29
N ASP A 175 3.26 8.99 -17.86
CA ASP A 175 4.27 7.92 -17.88
C ASP A 175 4.82 7.62 -16.46
N LEU A 176 3.91 7.45 -15.49
CA LEU A 176 4.24 7.26 -14.09
C LEU A 176 5.13 6.00 -13.88
N PRO A 177 6.11 6.06 -12.95
CA PRO A 177 7.01 4.95 -12.67
C PRO A 177 6.29 3.92 -11.77
N ILE A 178 5.52 3.04 -12.39
CA ILE A 178 4.68 2.06 -11.69
C ILE A 178 5.24 0.65 -11.85
N LEU A 179 5.35 -0.06 -10.72
CA LEU A 179 5.65 -1.48 -10.64
C LEU A 179 4.44 -2.21 -10.05
N LEU A 180 4.00 -3.26 -10.74
CA LEU A 180 3.10 -4.26 -10.18
C LEU A 180 3.90 -5.55 -9.95
N VAL A 181 3.96 -5.98 -8.70
CA VAL A 181 4.76 -7.14 -8.26
C VAL A 181 3.85 -8.13 -7.53
N GLY A 182 4.14 -9.43 -7.66
CA GLY A 182 3.38 -10.51 -7.03
C GLY A 182 2.65 -11.40 -8.04
N GLY A 183 2.23 -12.58 -7.59
CA GLY A 183 1.64 -13.60 -8.43
C GLY A 183 0.11 -13.53 -8.53
N ALA A 184 -0.57 -12.82 -7.62
CA ALA A 184 -2.03 -12.79 -7.52
C ALA A 184 -2.66 -14.20 -7.53
N ALA A 185 -2.04 -15.15 -6.82
CA ALA A 185 -2.41 -16.56 -6.85
C ALA A 185 -2.42 -17.17 -8.27
N GLY A 186 -1.40 -16.84 -9.07
CA GLY A 186 -1.22 -17.32 -10.44
C GLY A 186 -1.95 -16.53 -11.52
N GLN A 187 -2.71 -15.49 -11.15
CA GLN A 187 -3.47 -14.68 -12.11
C GLN A 187 -2.59 -13.66 -12.85
N VAL A 188 -1.44 -13.27 -12.26
CA VAL A 188 -0.53 -12.26 -12.84
C VAL A 188 0.81 -12.88 -13.18
N LYS A 189 1.28 -12.70 -14.43
CA LYS A 189 2.62 -13.11 -14.88
C LYS A 189 3.60 -11.92 -14.82
N GLY A 190 4.73 -12.08 -14.14
CA GLY A 190 5.78 -11.05 -14.06
C GLY A 190 6.69 -10.99 -15.30
N GLY A 191 7.83 -10.31 -15.16
CA GLY A 191 8.91 -10.31 -16.16
C GLY A 191 8.64 -9.50 -17.43
N ARG A 192 7.80 -8.47 -17.33
CA ARG A 192 7.31 -7.69 -18.48
C ARG A 192 7.49 -6.20 -18.24
N HIS A 193 7.79 -5.47 -19.31
CA HIS A 193 7.66 -4.02 -19.38
C HIS A 193 6.49 -3.69 -20.30
N MET A 194 5.46 -3.04 -19.77
CA MET A 194 4.22 -2.77 -20.50
C MET A 194 4.12 -1.27 -20.80
N ARG A 195 3.82 -0.96 -22.06
CA ARG A 195 3.53 0.41 -22.50
C ARG A 195 2.10 0.47 -23.02
N TYR A 196 1.32 1.40 -22.48
CA TYR A 196 -0.06 1.63 -22.88
C TYR A 196 -0.17 2.84 -23.82
N PRO A 197 -1.28 2.99 -24.55
CA PRO A 197 -1.57 4.24 -25.27
C PRO A 197 -1.47 5.45 -24.34
N LYS A 198 -1.11 6.60 -24.90
CA LYS A 198 -1.14 7.88 -24.16
C LYS A 198 -2.54 8.13 -23.60
N GLU A 199 -2.61 8.85 -22.49
CA GLU A 199 -3.86 9.14 -21.77
C GLU A 199 -4.58 7.88 -21.24
N THR A 200 -3.89 6.75 -21.07
CA THR A 200 -4.46 5.60 -20.34
C THR A 200 -4.48 5.91 -18.84
N PRO A 201 -5.65 6.00 -18.19
CA PRO A 201 -5.72 6.31 -16.77
C PRO A 201 -5.09 5.22 -15.90
N LEU A 202 -4.31 5.61 -14.89
CA LEU A 202 -3.77 4.66 -13.90
C LEU A 202 -4.90 3.92 -13.16
N ASN A 203 -6.05 4.57 -12.99
CA ASN A 203 -7.21 3.95 -12.34
C ASN A 203 -7.74 2.71 -13.09
N ASN A 204 -7.44 2.55 -14.39
CA ASN A 204 -7.73 1.31 -15.09
C ASN A 204 -6.94 0.13 -14.49
N LEU A 205 -5.68 0.35 -14.07
CA LEU A 205 -4.85 -0.68 -13.44
C LEU A 205 -5.41 -1.05 -12.06
N LEU A 206 -5.84 -0.04 -11.30
CA LEU A 206 -6.45 -0.24 -10.00
C LEU A 206 -7.78 -1.02 -10.09
N LEU A 207 -8.60 -0.75 -11.12
CA LEU A 207 -9.78 -1.56 -11.42
C LEU A 207 -9.41 -3.03 -11.65
N SER A 208 -8.40 -3.29 -12.48
CA SER A 208 -7.94 -4.67 -12.74
C SER A 208 -7.41 -5.36 -11.48
N MET A 209 -6.66 -4.64 -10.64
CA MET A 209 -6.18 -5.18 -9.36
C MET A 209 -7.34 -5.56 -8.42
N MET A 210 -8.38 -4.73 -8.35
CA MET A 210 -9.58 -5.04 -7.57
C MET A 210 -10.31 -6.27 -8.12
N ASP A 211 -10.39 -6.41 -9.44
CA ASP A 211 -11.00 -7.58 -10.08
C ASP A 211 -10.26 -8.88 -9.72
N TYR A 212 -8.92 -8.89 -9.80
CA TYR A 212 -8.09 -10.03 -9.37
C TYR A 212 -8.19 -10.32 -7.87
N ALA A 213 -8.54 -9.32 -7.06
CA ALA A 213 -8.83 -9.48 -5.63
C ALA A 213 -10.29 -9.92 -5.35
N GLY A 214 -11.10 -10.18 -6.38
CA GLY A 214 -12.50 -10.59 -6.26
C GLY A 214 -13.46 -9.44 -5.92
N VAL A 215 -13.02 -8.19 -6.03
CA VAL A 215 -13.82 -6.99 -5.75
C VAL A 215 -14.24 -6.37 -7.07
N ARG A 216 -15.47 -6.69 -7.50
CA ARG A 216 -16.01 -6.19 -8.77
C ARG A 216 -16.55 -4.77 -8.60
N VAL A 217 -15.94 -3.82 -9.30
CA VAL A 217 -16.37 -2.41 -9.35
C VAL A 217 -16.46 -1.98 -10.80
N GLU A 218 -17.56 -1.33 -11.19
CA GLU A 218 -17.77 -0.90 -12.59
C GLU A 218 -16.86 0.26 -12.99
N LYS A 219 -16.52 1.14 -12.05
CA LYS A 219 -15.73 2.35 -12.31
C LYS A 219 -14.99 2.81 -11.05
N LEU A 220 -13.76 3.28 -11.22
CA LEU A 220 -12.96 3.94 -10.20
C LEU A 220 -12.42 5.26 -10.75
N GLY A 221 -12.83 6.39 -10.16
CA GLY A 221 -12.34 7.70 -10.58
C GLY A 221 -12.55 7.97 -12.08
N ASP A 222 -11.48 8.30 -12.78
CA ASP A 222 -11.42 8.56 -14.22
C ASP A 222 -11.21 7.29 -15.08
N SER A 223 -11.32 6.10 -14.50
CA SER A 223 -11.14 4.85 -15.23
C SER A 223 -12.08 4.78 -16.44
N THR A 224 -11.53 4.38 -17.59
CA THR A 224 -12.24 4.17 -18.86
C THR A 224 -12.44 2.69 -19.18
N GLY A 225 -11.86 1.80 -18.39
CA GLY A 225 -11.99 0.35 -18.49
C GLY A 225 -10.95 -0.35 -17.62
N GLU A 226 -10.83 -1.66 -17.80
CA GLU A 226 -9.75 -2.44 -17.18
C GLU A 226 -8.53 -2.48 -18.09
N VAL A 227 -7.34 -2.51 -17.49
CA VAL A 227 -6.14 -2.85 -18.25
C VAL A 227 -5.99 -4.36 -18.26
N LYS A 228 -6.04 -4.97 -19.44
CA LYS A 228 -5.69 -6.38 -19.55
C LYS A 228 -4.20 -6.51 -19.22
N LEU A 229 -3.87 -7.14 -18.09
CA LEU A 229 -2.49 -7.56 -17.77
C LEU A 229 -2.08 -8.77 -18.64
N LEU A 230 -2.34 -8.68 -19.96
CA LEU A 230 -2.37 -9.76 -20.95
C LEU A 230 -1.41 -10.91 -20.63
N SER A 231 -1.93 -11.98 -20.01
CA SER A 231 -1.20 -13.23 -19.85
C SER A 231 -1.12 -13.93 -21.21
N GLY A 232 -0.24 -13.45 -22.09
CA GLY A 232 0.01 -14.09 -23.39
C GLY A 232 0.63 -13.15 -24.41
N VAL A 233 1.94 -13.28 -24.58
CA VAL A 233 2.55 -13.50 -25.90
C VAL A 233 3.17 -14.89 -25.83
#